data_AF-A0A3C1DKF4-F1
#
_entry.id   AF-A0A3C1DKF4-F1
#
_cell.length_a   1.000
_cell.length_b   1.000
_cell.length_c   1.000
_cell.angle_alpha   90.00
_cell.angle_beta   90.00
_cell.angle_gamma   90.00
#
_symmetry.space_group_name_H-M   'P 1'
#
loop_
_entity.id
_entity.type
_entity.pdbx_description
1 polymer ?
#
loop_
_entity_poly.entity_id
_entity_poly.type
_entity_poly.pdbx_seq_one_letter_code
_entity_poly.pdbx_strand_id
1 'polypeptide(L)'
;VSYDPDLQSLRTVGRRRSAVTGIRGALNGYQKGVCFYCYSPISTDSSTGSQAQVDHVFVWSLGAEVGNAPVDRVWNLVLACGRCNGWHEKS
;
A
#
# COMPACT_ATOMS: atom_id res chain seq x y z
N VAL A 1 14.71 15.29 23.45
CA VAL A 1 15.01 15.75 22.07
C VAL A 1 16.38 16.39 22.12
N SER A 2 17.35 15.87 21.37
CA SER A 2 18.69 16.47 21.23
C SER A 2 19.01 16.71 19.75
N TYR A 3 19.82 17.74 19.50
CA TYR A 3 20.17 18.28 18.19
C TYR A 3 21.67 18.03 17.93
N ASP A 4 22.04 17.62 16.72
CA ASP A 4 23.37 17.09 16.32
C ASP A 4 23.94 17.69 15.00
N PRO A 5 24.48 18.92 14.95
CA PRO A 5 24.75 19.80 13.78
C PRO A 5 25.12 19.22 12.40
N ASP A 6 25.73 18.03 12.30
CA ASP A 6 26.45 17.59 11.11
C ASP A 6 25.73 16.55 10.22
N LEU A 7 24.67 15.88 10.69
CA LEU A 7 24.01 14.78 9.94
C LEU A 7 22.47 14.63 10.18
N GLN A 8 21.77 15.72 10.53
CA GLN A 8 20.53 15.64 11.34
C GLN A 8 19.20 15.38 10.63
N SER A 9 18.81 14.12 10.54
CA SER A 9 17.42 13.82 10.87
C SER A 9 17.32 12.58 11.75
N LEU A 10 17.20 12.80 13.06
CA LEU A 10 16.69 11.79 13.96
C LEU A 10 15.23 12.12 14.25
N ARG A 11 14.35 11.40 13.54
CA ARG A 11 12.91 11.47 13.76
C ARG A 11 12.37 10.05 13.90
N THR A 12 12.19 9.59 15.13
CA THR A 12 11.16 8.61 15.47
C THR A 12 9.78 9.27 15.38
N VAL A 13 9.42 9.74 14.17
CA VAL A 13 8.03 9.94 13.82
C VAL A 13 7.51 8.54 13.60
N GLY A 14 6.64 8.06 14.49
CA GLY A 14 6.00 6.75 14.35
C GLY A 14 5.64 6.54 12.88
N ARG A 15 6.14 5.43 12.31
CA ARG A 15 6.05 5.13 10.88
C ARG A 15 4.61 5.41 10.46
N ARG A 16 4.39 6.36 9.56
CA ARG A 16 3.04 6.81 9.19
C ARG A 16 2.73 6.24 7.83
N ARG A 17 1.58 5.56 7.69
CA ARG A 17 1.11 5.09 6.38
C ARG A 17 0.97 6.32 5.46
N SER A 18 1.71 6.31 4.37
CA SER A 18 1.57 7.32 3.31
C SER A 18 0.33 7.00 2.49
N ALA A 19 -0.45 8.03 2.12
CA ALA A 19 -1.60 7.85 1.25
C ALA A 19 -1.12 7.54 -0.18
N VAL A 20 -1.12 6.26 -0.56
CA VAL A 20 -0.75 5.78 -1.90
C VAL A 20 -1.94 5.78 -2.89
N THR A 21 -3.03 6.48 -2.58
CA THR A 21 -4.23 6.52 -3.43
C THR A 21 -3.98 7.06 -4.84
N GLY A 22 -2.96 7.91 -5.04
CA GLY A 22 -2.59 8.45 -6.35
C GLY A 22 -2.01 7.42 -7.33
N ILE A 23 -1.52 6.27 -6.86
CA ILE A 23 -0.90 5.26 -7.74
C ILE A 23 -1.90 4.27 -8.33
N ARG A 24 -3.19 4.37 -7.97
CA ARG A 24 -4.24 3.43 -8.41
C ARG A 24 -4.31 3.30 -9.93
N GLY A 25 -4.19 4.40 -10.66
CA GLY A 25 -4.19 4.38 -12.14
C GLY A 25 -3.00 3.60 -12.71
N ALA A 26 -1.80 3.78 -12.15
CA ALA A 26 -0.59 3.09 -12.58
C ALA A 26 -0.67 1.58 -12.28
N LEU A 27 -1.13 1.21 -11.08
CA LEU A 27 -1.32 -0.19 -10.70
C LEU A 27 -2.41 -0.86 -11.55
N ASN A 28 -3.48 -0.13 -11.89
CA ASN A 28 -4.55 -0.66 -12.71
C ASN A 28 -4.09 -1.02 -14.12
N GLY A 29 -3.16 -0.23 -14.70
CA GLY A 29 -2.55 -0.56 -15.99
C GLY A 29 -1.82 -1.91 -15.98
N TYR A 30 -1.15 -2.25 -14.87
CA TYR A 30 -0.46 -3.53 -14.72
C TYR A 30 -1.42 -4.69 -14.39
N GLN A 31 -2.46 -4.43 -13.60
CA GLN A 31 -3.43 -5.44 -13.14
C GLN A 31 -4.67 -5.60 -14.03
N LYS A 32 -4.79 -4.80 -15.10
CA LYS A 32 -5.87 -4.89 -16.11
C LYS A 32 -7.29 -4.82 -15.52
N GLY A 33 -7.51 -4.04 -14.47
CA GLY A 33 -8.87 -3.85 -13.93
C GLY A 33 -9.41 -4.99 -13.09
N VAL A 34 -8.56 -5.90 -12.59
CA VAL A 34 -9.00 -7.00 -11.72
C VAL A 34 -8.34 -6.98 -10.33
N CYS A 35 -9.09 -7.46 -9.34
CA CYS A 35 -8.59 -7.68 -7.98
C CYS A 35 -7.46 -8.70 -7.99
N PHE A 36 -6.36 -8.39 -7.31
CA PHE A 36 -5.20 -9.27 -7.20
C PHE A 36 -5.54 -10.65 -6.60
N TYR A 37 -6.45 -10.70 -5.62
CA TYR A 37 -6.75 -11.92 -4.86
C TYR A 37 -7.86 -12.79 -5.46
N CYS A 38 -8.95 -12.18 -5.91
CA CYS A 38 -10.15 -12.92 -6.35
C CYS A 38 -10.45 -12.76 -7.85
N TYR A 39 -9.62 -12.02 -8.58
CA TYR A 39 -9.75 -11.75 -10.02
C TYR A 39 -11.08 -11.15 -10.46
N SER A 40 -11.92 -10.72 -9.52
CA SER A 40 -13.15 -10.00 -9.82
C SER A 40 -12.83 -8.63 -10.42
N PRO A 41 -13.63 -8.12 -11.37
CA PRO A 41 -13.47 -6.77 -11.89
C PRO A 41 -13.51 -5.73 -10.77
N ILE A 42 -12.61 -4.75 -10.85
CA ILE A 42 -12.53 -3.61 -9.95
C ILE A 42 -12.48 -2.31 -10.76
N SER A 43 -12.98 -1.24 -10.18
CA SER A 43 -12.95 0.08 -10.83
C SER A 43 -12.05 1.02 -10.06
N THR A 44 -11.23 1.80 -10.77
CA THR A 44 -10.47 2.91 -10.17
C THR A 44 -11.35 4.13 -9.92
N ASP A 45 -12.55 4.18 -10.50
CA ASP A 45 -13.49 5.28 -10.30
C ASP A 45 -14.19 5.15 -8.96
N SER A 46 -14.02 6.19 -8.14
CA SER A 46 -14.63 6.35 -6.82
C SER A 46 -16.15 6.46 -6.84
N SER A 47 -16.79 6.55 -8.00
CA SER A 47 -18.25 6.62 -8.17
C SER A 47 -18.93 5.25 -8.18
N THR A 48 -18.16 4.16 -8.22
CA THR A 48 -18.70 2.81 -8.32
C THR A 48 -18.56 2.05 -6.99
N GLY A 49 -19.55 1.23 -6.64
CA GLY A 49 -19.53 0.40 -5.43
C GLY A 49 -18.41 -0.66 -5.38
N SER A 50 -17.66 -0.82 -6.47
CA SER A 50 -16.54 -1.75 -6.65
C SER A 50 -15.19 -1.03 -6.67
N GLN A 51 -15.03 -0.01 -5.82
CA GLN A 51 -13.83 0.81 -5.78
C GLN A 51 -12.58 -0.01 -5.43
N ALA A 52 -11.57 0.09 -6.28
CA ALA A 52 -10.25 -0.49 -6.10
C ALA A 52 -9.52 0.18 -4.93
N GLN A 53 -8.97 -0.63 -4.03
CA GLN A 53 -8.19 -0.19 -2.89
C GLN A 53 -6.74 -0.65 -3.06
N VAL A 54 -5.79 0.15 -2.59
CA VAL A 54 -4.37 -0.24 -2.61
C VAL A 54 -4.10 -1.05 -1.35
N ASP A 55 -3.49 -2.21 -1.52
CA ASP A 55 -3.13 -3.14 -0.44
C ASP A 55 -1.63 -3.48 -0.51
N HIS A 56 -1.04 -3.84 0.63
CA HIS A 56 0.35 -4.27 0.74
C HIS A 56 0.42 -5.81 0.70
N VAL A 57 1.20 -6.39 -0.22
CA VAL A 57 1.34 -7.86 -0.30
C VAL A 57 1.99 -8.43 0.97
N PHE A 58 3.06 -7.79 1.42
CA PHE A 58 3.66 -7.98 2.74
C PHE A 58 3.15 -6.90 3.68
N VAL A 59 2.55 -7.33 4.80
CA VAL A 59 1.90 -6.41 5.74
C VAL A 59 2.87 -5.34 6.22
N TRP A 60 2.37 -4.11 6.24
CA TRP A 60 3.15 -2.97 6.66
C TRP A 60 3.66 -3.12 8.11
N SER A 61 2.98 -3.88 8.97
CA SER A 61 3.43 -4.15 10.34
C SER A 61 4.78 -4.89 10.46
N LEU A 62 5.27 -5.56 9.39
CA LEU A 62 6.53 -6.32 9.44
C LEU A 62 7.78 -5.47 9.68
N GLY A 63 7.75 -4.19 9.33
CA GLY A 63 8.91 -3.32 9.44
C GLY A 63 9.05 -2.39 8.23
N ALA A 64 10.01 -1.47 8.28
CA ALA A 64 10.23 -0.50 7.21
C ALA A 64 10.70 -1.17 5.90
N GLU A 65 11.34 -2.33 6.01
CA GLU A 65 11.92 -3.08 4.91
C GLU A 65 11.64 -4.57 5.06
N VAL A 66 11.51 -5.25 3.92
CA VAL A 66 11.46 -6.71 3.82
C VAL A 66 12.49 -7.10 2.78
N GLY A 67 13.47 -7.93 3.15
CA GLY A 67 14.55 -8.35 2.24
C GLY A 67 15.38 -7.19 1.69
N ASN A 68 15.69 -6.19 2.51
CA ASN A 68 16.39 -4.93 2.14
C ASN A 68 15.63 -4.05 1.13
N ALA A 69 14.34 -4.31 0.90
CA ALA A 69 13.47 -3.50 0.06
C ALA A 69 12.46 -2.73 0.90
N PRO A 70 12.32 -1.40 0.73
CA PRO A 70 11.34 -0.61 1.49
C PRO A 70 9.90 -1.03 1.18
N VAL A 71 9.11 -1.22 2.24
CA VAL A 71 7.75 -1.81 2.20
C VAL A 71 6.72 -0.94 1.48
N ASP A 72 6.91 0.38 1.45
CA ASP A 72 5.96 1.33 0.84
C ASP A 72 6.20 1.60 -0.66
N ARG A 73 6.95 0.72 -1.34
CA ARG A 73 7.27 0.85 -2.77
C ARG A 73 6.39 -0.04 -3.64
N VAL A 74 6.30 0.31 -4.93
CA VAL A 74 5.44 -0.33 -5.95
C VAL A 74 5.55 -1.86 -5.98
N TRP A 75 6.74 -2.43 -5.69
CA TRP A 75 6.93 -3.88 -5.66
C TRP A 75 6.03 -4.61 -4.64
N ASN A 76 5.57 -3.90 -3.61
CA ASN A 76 4.75 -4.42 -2.53
C ASN A 76 3.31 -3.88 -2.55
N LEU A 77 2.87 -3.21 -3.62
CA LEU A 77 1.54 -2.58 -3.69
C LEU A 77 0.69 -3.21 -4.79
N VAL A 78 -0.55 -3.57 -4.45
CA VAL A 78 -1.52 -4.17 -5.38
C VAL A 78 -2.89 -3.54 -5.24
N LEU A 79 -3.74 -3.68 -6.26
CA LEU A 79 -5.16 -3.35 -6.18
C LEU A 79 -5.98 -4.56 -5.73
N ALA A 80 -6.78 -4.36 -4.68
CA ALA A 80 -7.73 -5.31 -4.16
C ALA A 80 -9.14 -4.72 -4.13
N CYS A 81 -10.16 -5.57 -4.23
CA CYS A 81 -11.54 -5.16 -3.97
C CYS A 81 -11.76 -4.97 -2.46
N GLY A 82 -12.75 -4.17 -2.07
CA GLY A 82 -13.02 -3.91 -0.65
C GLY A 82 -13.39 -5.15 0.19
N ARG A 83 -13.76 -6.28 -0.45
CA ARG A 83 -13.97 -7.56 0.25
C ARG A 83 -12.65 -8.26 0.59
N CYS A 84 -11.65 -8.18 -0.27
CA CYS A 84 -10.39 -8.88 -0.12
C CYS A 84 -9.34 -8.05 0.61
N ASN A 85 -9.37 -6.72 0.46
CA ASN A 85 -8.41 -5.82 1.10
C ASN A 85 -8.46 -5.96 2.63
N GLY A 86 -7.32 -6.25 3.26
CA GLY A 86 -7.22 -6.42 4.72
C GLY A 86 -7.92 -7.67 5.29
N TRP A 87 -8.31 -8.65 4.46
CA TRP A 87 -8.91 -9.90 4.95
C TRP A 87 -7.94 -10.69 5.85
N HIS A 88 -6.65 -10.75 5.47
CA HIS A 88 -5.62 -11.45 6.23
C HIS A 88 -5.35 -10.85 7.62
N GLU A 89 -5.74 -9.59 7.86
CA GLU A 89 -5.54 -8.90 9.15
C GLU A 89 -6.70 -9.13 10.14
N LYS A 90 -7.80 -9.75 9.71
CA LYS A 90 -9.01 -9.98 10.53
C LYS A 90 -9.14 -11.38 11.13
N SER A 91 -8.18 -12.27 10.90
CA SER A 91 -8.18 -13.66 11.41
C SER A 91 -7.41 -13.80 12.71
#